data_AF-A0A0U0NKA8-F1
#
_entry.id   AF-A0A0U0NKA8-F1
#
_cell.length_a   1.000
_cell.length_b   1.000
_cell.length_c   1.000
_cell.angle_alpha   90.00
_cell.angle_beta   90.00
_cell.angle_gamma   90.00
#
_symmetry.space_group_name_H-M   'P 1'
#
loop_
_entity.id
_entity.type
_entity.pdbx_description
1 polymer ?
#
loop_
_entity_poly.entity_id
_entity_poly.type
_entity_poly.pdbx_seq_one_letter_code
_entity_poly.pdbx_strand_id
1 'polypeptide(L)'
;MNMNLNTNEILTTTEYDMFRKISNRKITENPKLEEELLSEGQRQPILVNEKMEVIDGQHRLYYLRKHRKPVRYIIDPTANFKTVISMNTSAVNWALQDYVYSFALEGDPEFVKLAKFLDENELLSDKMVIVAGSGRRDGTAAHVVKKLKKGDYVFSNEKQLREFCKFYERVLNETKLPNKPFLQSVLWTLYTTSVFDENRMLTQLKKSDLTSEDIEGFAKKKLLLTFLELYNGRWSDDHPSLIQYFINRKGSLTIPSLPKQDEDN
;
A
#
# COMPACT_ATOMS: atom_id res chain seq x y z
N MET A 1 -2.07 -22.00 36.76
CA MET A 1 -2.86 -21.04 37.57
C MET A 1 -3.60 -20.18 36.56
N ASN A 2 -4.89 -20.47 36.31
CA ASN A 2 -5.67 -19.76 35.29
C ASN A 2 -6.17 -18.44 35.88
N MET A 3 -5.60 -17.33 35.43
CA MET A 3 -6.14 -16.00 35.67
C MET A 3 -7.38 -15.85 34.78
N ASN A 4 -8.57 -15.99 35.36
CA ASN A 4 -9.81 -15.51 34.74
C ASN A 4 -9.75 -13.97 34.74
N LEU A 5 -9.21 -13.38 33.67
CA LEU A 5 -9.33 -11.95 33.43
C LEU A 5 -10.78 -11.67 33.04
N ASN A 6 -11.52 -11.01 33.93
CA ASN A 6 -12.88 -10.54 33.65
C ASN A 6 -12.82 -9.57 32.47
N THR A 7 -13.33 -10.00 31.32
CA THR A 7 -13.46 -9.19 30.11
C THR A 7 -14.59 -8.17 30.33
N ASN A 8 -14.25 -6.87 30.41
CA ASN A 8 -15.12 -5.68 30.56
C ASN A 8 -15.03 -4.89 31.88
N GLU A 9 -14.05 -5.13 32.75
CA GLU A 9 -13.82 -4.24 33.89
C GLU A 9 -13.20 -2.90 33.46
N ILE A 10 -13.75 -1.78 33.94
CA ILE A 10 -13.17 -0.46 33.73
C ILE A 10 -12.16 -0.19 34.84
N LEU A 11 -10.89 -0.21 34.46
CA LEU A 11 -9.75 0.09 35.34
C LEU A 11 -9.38 1.57 35.21
N THR A 12 -8.73 2.13 36.24
CA THR A 12 -8.24 3.52 36.23
C THR A 12 -6.79 3.59 36.69
N THR A 13 -5.98 4.42 36.05
CA THR A 13 -4.55 4.60 36.37
C THR A 13 -4.09 6.04 36.12
N THR A 14 -3.01 6.45 36.77
CA THR A 14 -2.24 7.67 36.45
C THR A 14 -0.88 7.36 35.82
N GLU A 15 -0.54 6.07 35.69
CA GLU A 15 0.72 5.60 35.10
C GLU A 15 0.58 5.51 33.58
N TYR A 16 0.94 6.58 32.86
CA TYR A 16 0.79 6.62 31.40
C TYR A 16 1.77 5.69 30.65
N ASP A 17 2.92 5.39 31.25
CA ASP A 17 3.99 4.64 30.59
C ASP A 17 3.72 3.13 30.49
N MET A 18 2.65 2.65 31.13
CA MET A 18 2.18 1.28 30.94
C MET A 18 1.57 1.06 29.54
N PHE A 19 1.16 2.13 28.85
CA PHE A 19 0.42 2.03 27.59
C PHE A 19 1.34 1.97 26.36
N ARG A 20 1.20 0.86 25.62
CA ARG A 20 1.75 0.49 24.31
C ARG A 20 1.17 1.32 23.16
N LYS A 21 1.97 1.89 22.27
CA LYS A 21 1.44 2.27 20.94
C LYS A 21 1.41 1.05 20.04
N ILE A 22 0.23 0.73 19.48
CA ILE A 22 0.10 -0.33 18.46
C ILE A 22 0.51 0.14 17.05
N SER A 23 0.56 1.46 16.84
CA SER A 23 0.86 2.06 15.53
C SER A 23 1.76 3.28 15.68
N ASN A 24 2.64 3.47 14.71
CA ASN A 24 3.52 4.64 14.59
C ASN A 24 2.81 5.89 14.05
N ARG A 25 1.48 5.87 13.88
CA ARG A 25 0.73 7.05 13.46
C ARG A 25 0.97 8.23 14.40
N LYS A 26 1.27 9.39 13.80
CA LYS A 26 1.28 10.66 14.52
C LYS A 26 -0.15 10.98 14.96
N ILE A 27 -0.30 11.28 16.24
CA ILE A 27 -1.55 11.82 16.79
C ILE A 27 -1.71 13.22 16.21
N THR A 28 -2.72 13.42 15.37
CA THR A 28 -3.09 14.75 14.90
C THR A 28 -3.85 15.49 16.00
N GLU A 29 -3.69 16.80 16.08
CA GLU A 29 -4.42 17.59 17.06
C GLU A 29 -5.92 17.60 16.72
N ASN A 30 -6.74 17.29 17.71
CA ASN A 30 -8.19 17.41 17.69
C ASN A 30 -8.65 18.26 18.90
N PRO A 31 -8.67 19.60 18.77
CA PRO A 31 -8.98 20.52 19.86
C PRO A 31 -10.36 20.30 20.48
N LYS A 32 -11.35 19.86 19.68
CA LYS A 32 -12.71 19.58 20.18
C LYS A 32 -12.72 18.42 21.17
N LEU A 33 -11.97 17.36 20.87
CA LEU A 33 -11.85 16.21 21.77
C LEU A 33 -11.12 16.59 23.07
N GLU A 34 -10.12 17.47 22.98
CA GLU A 34 -9.41 17.99 24.14
C GLU A 34 -10.35 18.80 25.06
N GLU A 35 -11.14 19.70 24.49
CA GLU A 35 -12.14 20.49 25.22
C GLU A 35 -13.22 19.62 25.89
N GLU A 36 -13.74 18.63 25.16
CA GLU A 36 -14.72 17.67 25.70
C GLU A 36 -14.14 16.88 26.88
N LEU A 37 -12.92 16.35 26.74
CA LEU A 37 -12.22 15.63 27.81
C LEU A 37 -11.99 16.49 29.06
N LEU A 38 -11.72 17.78 28.89
CA LEU A 38 -11.46 18.70 30.00
C LEU A 38 -12.73 19.13 30.71
N SER A 39 -13.81 19.36 29.97
CA SER A 39 -15.09 19.84 30.50
C SER A 39 -15.96 18.73 31.08
N GLU A 40 -16.02 17.59 30.40
CA GLU A 40 -16.96 16.49 30.72
C GLU A 40 -16.24 15.24 31.25
N GLY A 41 -14.91 15.24 31.23
CA GLY A 41 -14.09 14.11 31.65
C GLY A 41 -14.07 12.98 30.61
N GLN A 42 -13.36 11.91 30.93
CA GLN A 42 -13.28 10.75 30.05
C GLN A 42 -14.57 9.91 30.13
N ARG A 43 -15.50 10.15 29.20
CA ARG A 43 -16.76 9.39 29.07
C ARG A 43 -16.53 7.93 28.73
N GLN A 44 -15.73 7.68 27.68
CA GLN A 44 -15.44 6.34 27.18
C GLN A 44 -14.01 5.91 27.58
N PRO A 45 -13.83 4.74 28.22
CA PRO A 45 -12.50 4.22 28.54
C PRO A 45 -11.70 3.94 27.27
N ILE A 46 -10.37 3.99 27.34
CA ILE A 46 -9.52 3.50 26.25
C ILE A 46 -9.56 1.97 26.23
N LEU A 47 -9.38 1.37 25.06
CA LEU A 47 -9.34 -0.08 24.92
C LEU A 47 -7.89 -0.52 24.74
N VAL A 48 -7.45 -1.51 25.53
CA VAL A 48 -6.10 -2.08 25.43
C VAL A 48 -6.16 -3.60 25.30
N ASN A 49 -5.16 -4.20 24.67
CA ASN A 49 -5.01 -5.65 24.65
C ASN A 49 -4.26 -6.14 25.88
N GLU A 50 -4.01 -7.46 25.96
CA GLU A 50 -3.25 -8.09 27.05
C GLU A 50 -1.80 -7.56 27.21
N LYS A 51 -1.23 -6.95 26.17
CA LYS A 51 0.12 -6.34 26.18
C LYS A 51 0.11 -4.85 26.53
N MET A 52 -1.05 -4.34 26.97
CA MET A 52 -1.31 -2.91 27.22
C MET A 52 -1.17 -2.03 25.98
N GLU A 53 -1.26 -2.59 24.77
CA GLU A 53 -1.24 -1.82 23.52
C GLU A 53 -2.60 -1.18 23.29
N VAL A 54 -2.60 0.13 23.02
CA VAL A 54 -3.82 0.93 22.86
C VAL A 54 -4.46 0.64 21.51
N ILE A 55 -5.56 -0.12 21.57
CA ILE A 55 -6.40 -0.54 20.46
C ILE A 55 -7.26 0.62 19.95
N ASP A 56 -7.86 1.34 20.90
CA ASP A 56 -8.73 2.49 20.66
C ASP A 56 -8.53 3.54 21.76
N GLY A 57 -8.68 4.81 21.39
CA GLY A 57 -8.53 5.94 22.30
C GLY A 57 -7.13 6.56 22.38
N GLN A 58 -6.29 6.41 21.35
CA GLN A 58 -4.94 7.00 21.33
C GLN A 58 -4.95 8.53 21.52
N HIS A 59 -5.88 9.26 20.88
CA HIS A 59 -6.03 10.71 21.11
C HIS A 59 -6.49 11.02 22.55
N ARG A 60 -7.38 10.20 23.11
CA ARG A 60 -7.82 10.35 24.51
C ARG A 60 -6.63 10.18 25.46
N LEU A 61 -5.83 9.12 25.29
CA LEU A 61 -4.63 8.90 26.09
C LEU A 61 -3.64 10.06 25.97
N TYR A 62 -3.44 10.60 24.75
CA TYR A 62 -2.58 11.75 24.53
C TYR A 62 -3.01 12.98 25.34
N TYR A 63 -4.28 13.36 25.28
CA TYR A 63 -4.80 14.53 25.99
C TYR A 63 -4.86 14.31 27.50
N LEU A 64 -5.25 13.12 27.96
CA LEU A 64 -5.23 12.77 29.38
C LEU A 64 -3.81 12.84 29.94
N ARG A 65 -2.80 12.36 29.19
CA ARG A 65 -1.38 12.51 29.53
C ARG A 65 -0.94 13.98 29.55
N LYS A 66 -1.29 14.75 28.52
CA LYS A 66 -0.98 16.19 28.40
C LYS A 66 -1.48 16.97 29.60
N HIS A 67 -2.69 16.65 30.08
CA HIS A 67 -3.36 17.33 31.21
C HIS A 67 -3.23 16.63 32.56
N ARG A 68 -2.42 15.56 32.62
CA ARG A 68 -2.19 14.75 33.84
C ARG A 68 -3.49 14.27 34.49
N LYS A 69 -4.47 13.86 33.68
CA LYS A 69 -5.76 13.34 34.13
C LYS A 69 -5.72 11.81 34.20
N PRO A 70 -6.36 11.18 35.21
CA PRO A 70 -6.46 9.73 35.29
C PRO A 70 -7.06 9.12 34.02
N VAL A 71 -6.54 7.97 33.62
CA VAL A 71 -6.96 7.23 32.42
C VAL A 71 -7.81 6.05 32.83
N ARG A 72 -9.07 6.04 32.38
CA ARG A 72 -9.98 4.90 32.42
C ARG A 72 -9.70 4.00 31.22
N TYR A 73 -9.56 2.70 31.43
CA TYR A 73 -9.27 1.73 30.38
C TYR A 73 -9.96 0.39 30.61
N ILE A 74 -10.16 -0.37 29.53
CA ILE A 74 -10.66 -1.75 29.56
C ILE A 74 -9.61 -2.63 28.90
N ILE A 75 -9.31 -3.78 29.51
CA ILE A 75 -8.47 -4.82 28.91
C ILE A 75 -9.38 -5.80 28.17
N ASP A 76 -9.20 -5.91 26.86
CA ASP A 76 -9.82 -6.96 26.04
C ASP A 76 -8.75 -7.97 25.61
N PRO A 77 -8.67 -9.14 26.27
CA PRO A 77 -7.73 -10.19 25.93
C PRO A 77 -8.09 -10.89 24.60
N THR A 78 -9.33 -10.72 24.11
CA THR A 78 -9.81 -11.30 22.85
C THR A 78 -9.65 -10.36 21.66
N ALA A 79 -9.34 -9.08 21.91
CA ALA A 79 -9.05 -8.10 20.88
C ALA A 79 -7.69 -8.40 20.24
N ASN A 80 -7.69 -9.45 19.42
CA ASN A 80 -6.64 -9.69 18.45
C ASN A 80 -6.68 -8.60 17.38
N PHE A 81 -5.57 -8.50 16.66
CA PHE A 81 -5.32 -7.42 15.72
C PHE A 81 -6.31 -7.33 14.56
N LYS A 82 -6.92 -8.45 14.12
CA LYS A 82 -8.00 -8.43 13.13
C LYS A 82 -9.24 -7.70 13.68
N THR A 83 -9.55 -7.87 14.96
CA THR A 83 -10.62 -7.13 15.65
C THR A 83 -10.27 -5.64 15.78
N VAL A 84 -9.00 -5.32 16.09
CA VAL A 84 -8.50 -3.93 16.15
C VAL A 84 -8.59 -3.21 14.81
N ILE A 85 -8.15 -3.85 13.72
CA ILE A 85 -8.31 -3.32 12.35
C ILE A 85 -9.79 -3.12 12.06
N SER A 86 -10.63 -4.13 12.29
CA SER A 86 -12.06 -4.06 11.98
C SER A 86 -12.76 -2.90 12.71
N MET A 87 -12.50 -2.75 14.02
CA MET A 87 -13.03 -1.65 14.81
C MET A 87 -12.52 -0.29 14.31
N ASN A 88 -11.23 -0.17 14.02
CA ASN A 88 -10.66 1.09 13.53
C ASN A 88 -11.09 1.43 12.10
N THR A 89 -11.25 0.46 11.20
CA THR A 89 -11.69 0.72 9.81
C THR A 89 -13.11 1.28 9.71
N SER A 90 -13.92 1.07 10.74
CA SER A 90 -15.27 1.63 10.84
C SER A 90 -15.26 3.12 11.22
N ALA A 91 -14.18 3.61 11.85
CA ALA A 91 -14.05 4.98 12.36
C ALA A 91 -12.95 5.81 11.66
N VAL A 92 -11.93 5.18 11.08
CA VAL A 92 -10.77 5.81 10.44
C VAL A 92 -10.38 5.05 9.17
N ASN A 93 -10.22 5.77 8.05
CA ASN A 93 -9.72 5.20 6.80
C ASN A 93 -8.22 4.89 6.92
N TRP A 94 -7.87 3.61 7.05
CA TRP A 94 -6.47 3.18 7.02
C TRP A 94 -5.85 3.27 5.62
N ALA A 95 -4.66 3.86 5.51
CA ALA A 95 -3.84 3.79 4.30
C ALA A 95 -3.28 2.37 4.12
N LEU A 96 -2.83 2.02 2.91
CA LEU A 96 -2.32 0.67 2.63
C LEU A 96 -1.08 0.33 3.46
N GLN A 97 -0.15 1.29 3.59
CA GLN A 97 1.05 1.17 4.42
C GLN A 97 0.74 0.82 5.88
N ASP A 98 -0.34 1.36 6.44
CA ASP A 98 -0.71 1.06 7.83
C ASP A 98 -0.99 -0.43 8.03
N TYR A 99 -1.68 -1.08 7.07
CA TYR A 99 -1.87 -2.52 7.14
C TYR A 99 -0.53 -3.25 7.03
N VAL A 100 0.35 -2.81 6.13
CA VAL A 100 1.65 -3.45 5.90
C VAL A 100 2.50 -3.43 7.16
N TYR A 101 2.76 -2.24 7.72
CA TYR A 101 3.58 -2.10 8.91
C TYR A 101 2.98 -2.83 10.10
N SER A 102 1.65 -2.86 10.18
CA SER A 102 1.01 -3.47 11.32
C SER A 102 1.11 -5.00 11.30
N PHE A 103 0.91 -5.66 10.15
CA PHE A 103 1.18 -7.10 10.04
C PHE A 103 2.69 -7.42 10.16
N ALA A 104 3.56 -6.52 9.68
CA ALA A 104 5.00 -6.67 9.85
C ALA A 104 5.43 -6.63 11.33
N LEU A 105 4.83 -5.74 12.13
CA LEU A 105 5.05 -5.64 13.58
C LEU A 105 4.63 -6.91 14.34
N GLU A 106 3.64 -7.65 13.82
CA GLU A 106 3.25 -8.96 14.37
C GLU A 106 4.22 -10.09 14.01
N GLY A 107 5.22 -9.80 13.16
CA GLY A 107 6.22 -10.77 12.74
C GLY A 107 5.81 -11.60 11.53
N ASP A 108 4.79 -11.20 10.78
CA ASP A 108 4.47 -11.87 9.51
C ASP A 108 5.63 -11.63 8.51
N PRO A 109 6.32 -12.70 8.06
CA PRO A 109 7.53 -12.57 7.26
C PRO A 109 7.30 -11.91 5.90
N GLU A 110 6.12 -12.11 5.28
CA GLU A 110 5.80 -11.54 3.97
C GLU A 110 5.56 -10.03 4.10
N PHE A 111 4.91 -9.61 5.19
CA PHE A 111 4.74 -8.20 5.48
C PHE A 111 6.02 -7.52 5.95
N VAL A 112 6.90 -8.20 6.68
CA VAL A 112 8.24 -7.69 7.02
C VAL A 112 9.06 -7.41 5.75
N LYS A 113 9.06 -8.33 4.78
CA LYS A 113 9.73 -8.12 3.49
C LYS A 113 9.14 -6.93 2.73
N LEU A 114 7.81 -6.87 2.64
CA LEU A 114 7.11 -5.78 1.96
C LEU A 114 7.38 -4.42 2.63
N ALA A 115 7.34 -4.35 3.96
CA ALA A 115 7.64 -3.13 4.73
C ALA A 115 9.06 -2.64 4.43
N LYS A 116 10.04 -3.55 4.48
CA LYS A 116 11.43 -3.24 4.14
C LYS A 116 11.57 -2.70 2.71
N PHE A 117 10.87 -3.29 1.74
CA PHE A 117 10.90 -2.79 0.37
C PHE A 117 10.31 -1.37 0.28
N LEU A 118 9.18 -1.10 0.94
CA LEU A 118 8.56 0.23 0.94
C LEU A 118 9.47 1.28 1.58
N ASP A 119 10.17 0.93 2.67
CA ASP A 119 11.12 1.83 3.33
C ASP A 119 12.36 2.13 2.47
N GLU A 120 12.80 1.16 1.65
CA GLU A 120 13.94 1.31 0.73
C GLU A 120 13.57 2.04 -0.57
N ASN A 121 12.29 2.09 -0.95
CA ASN A 121 11.84 2.61 -2.23
C ASN A 121 10.98 3.87 -2.08
N GLU A 122 11.55 5.01 -2.43
CA GLU A 122 10.83 6.29 -2.50
C GLU A 122 10.26 6.59 -3.90
N LEU A 123 10.65 5.80 -4.91
CA LEU A 123 10.34 6.09 -6.31
C LEU A 123 8.92 5.65 -6.71
N LEU A 124 8.58 4.39 -6.40
CA LEU A 124 7.28 3.82 -6.72
C LEU A 124 6.24 4.14 -5.64
N SER A 125 4.99 4.34 -6.04
CA SER A 125 3.88 4.49 -5.09
C SER A 125 3.57 3.18 -4.35
N ASP A 126 3.10 3.25 -3.11
CA ASP A 126 2.78 2.05 -2.30
C ASP A 126 1.86 1.07 -3.03
N LYS A 127 0.82 1.61 -3.68
CA LYS A 127 -0.14 0.80 -4.43
C LYS A 127 0.54 0.07 -5.58
N MET A 128 1.51 0.71 -6.23
CA MET A 128 2.30 0.10 -7.30
C MET A 128 3.14 -1.05 -6.74
N VAL A 129 3.90 -0.81 -5.66
CA VAL A 129 4.71 -1.84 -4.98
C VAL A 129 3.86 -3.03 -4.54
N ILE A 130 2.75 -2.77 -3.85
CA ILE A 130 1.84 -3.81 -3.34
C ILE A 130 1.27 -4.66 -4.48
N VAL A 131 0.80 -4.03 -5.55
CA VAL A 131 0.15 -4.76 -6.66
C VAL A 131 1.17 -5.54 -7.46
N ALA A 132 2.27 -4.91 -7.85
CA ALA A 132 3.31 -5.56 -8.65
C ALA A 132 4.06 -6.65 -7.87
N GLY A 133 4.37 -6.37 -6.61
CA GLY A 133 5.05 -7.28 -5.69
C GLY A 133 4.27 -8.55 -5.34
N SER A 134 2.95 -8.54 -5.53
CA SER A 134 2.13 -9.75 -5.33
C SER A 134 2.29 -10.81 -6.42
N GLY A 135 3.05 -10.51 -7.49
CA GLY A 135 3.24 -11.43 -8.61
C GLY A 135 1.94 -11.77 -9.35
N ARG A 136 0.97 -10.85 -9.32
CA ARG A 136 -0.40 -11.09 -9.80
C ARG A 136 -0.42 -11.50 -11.27
N ARG A 137 -0.83 -12.74 -11.53
CA ARG A 137 -1.06 -13.29 -12.89
C ARG A 137 -2.50 -13.13 -13.38
N ASP A 138 -3.47 -12.99 -12.48
CA ASP A 138 -4.91 -12.88 -12.77
C ASP A 138 -5.69 -12.01 -11.74
N GLY A 139 -6.98 -11.76 -11.98
CA GLY A 139 -7.85 -10.98 -11.09
C GLY A 139 -7.74 -9.46 -11.27
N THR A 140 -8.00 -8.65 -10.24
CA THR A 140 -7.90 -7.16 -10.28
C THR A 140 -6.98 -6.64 -9.18
N ALA A 141 -6.43 -5.43 -9.34
CA ALA A 141 -5.67 -4.76 -8.27
C ALA A 141 -6.48 -4.62 -6.97
N ALA A 142 -7.81 -4.48 -7.08
CA ALA A 142 -8.70 -4.43 -5.93
C ALA A 142 -8.71 -5.75 -5.14
N HIS A 143 -8.58 -6.90 -5.81
CA HIS A 143 -8.47 -8.20 -5.16
C HIS A 143 -7.17 -8.34 -4.36
N VAL A 144 -6.04 -7.88 -4.91
CA VAL A 144 -4.75 -7.86 -4.20
C VAL A 144 -4.84 -6.99 -2.95
N VAL A 145 -5.40 -5.78 -3.08
CA VAL A 145 -5.62 -4.88 -1.94
C VAL A 145 -6.55 -5.51 -0.89
N LYS A 146 -7.58 -6.24 -1.31
CA LYS A 146 -8.49 -6.94 -0.39
C LYS A 146 -7.76 -8.03 0.39
N LYS A 147 -6.89 -8.81 -0.26
CA LYS A 147 -6.05 -9.83 0.38
C LYS A 147 -5.06 -9.21 1.37
N LEU A 148 -4.37 -8.14 0.96
CA LEU A 148 -3.48 -7.35 1.82
C LEU A 148 -4.17 -6.93 3.12
N LYS A 149 -5.36 -6.32 3.02
CA LYS A 149 -6.11 -5.85 4.20
C LYS A 149 -6.57 -6.96 5.14
N LYS A 150 -6.58 -8.22 4.67
CA LYS A 150 -6.96 -9.40 5.48
C LYS A 150 -5.76 -10.11 6.11
N GLY A 151 -4.54 -9.73 5.75
CA GLY A 151 -3.32 -10.46 6.10
C GLY A 151 -3.01 -11.64 5.17
N ASP A 152 -3.78 -11.84 4.09
CA ASP A 152 -3.64 -13.00 3.20
C ASP A 152 -2.78 -12.66 1.96
N TYR A 153 -1.68 -11.92 2.17
CA TYR A 153 -0.81 -11.38 1.12
C TYR A 153 0.57 -12.06 1.10
N VAL A 154 1.14 -12.22 -0.09
CA VAL A 154 2.48 -12.78 -0.31
C VAL A 154 3.25 -11.83 -1.20
N PHE A 155 4.47 -11.48 -0.81
CA PHE A 155 5.37 -10.60 -1.57
C PHE A 155 6.32 -11.44 -2.43
N SER A 156 5.78 -12.04 -3.48
CA SER A 156 6.48 -13.03 -4.30
C SER A 156 7.34 -12.46 -5.42
N ASN A 157 7.09 -11.23 -5.86
CA ASN A 157 7.66 -10.67 -7.08
C ASN A 157 8.69 -9.55 -6.81
N GLU A 158 9.51 -9.73 -5.76
CA GLU A 158 10.47 -8.72 -5.33
C GLU A 158 11.55 -8.45 -6.39
N LYS A 159 12.13 -9.50 -6.98
CA LYS A 159 13.24 -9.41 -7.93
C LYS A 159 12.87 -8.55 -9.15
N GLN A 160 11.81 -8.93 -9.86
CA GLN A 160 11.32 -8.20 -11.03
C GLN A 160 10.90 -6.77 -10.67
N LEU A 161 10.33 -6.55 -9.48
CA LEU A 161 9.97 -5.22 -9.03
C LEU A 161 11.20 -4.34 -8.80
N ARG A 162 12.31 -4.87 -8.24
CA ARG A 162 13.58 -4.13 -8.11
C ARG A 162 14.18 -3.80 -9.47
N GLU A 163 14.12 -4.71 -10.44
CA GLU A 163 14.57 -4.45 -11.81
C GLU A 163 13.73 -3.36 -12.48
N PHE A 164 12.41 -3.42 -12.32
CA PHE A 164 11.51 -2.37 -12.80
C PHE A 164 11.77 -1.02 -12.13
N CYS A 165 12.10 -0.95 -10.84
CA CYS A 165 12.50 0.30 -10.20
C CYS A 165 13.68 0.95 -10.92
N LYS A 166 14.73 0.17 -11.23
CA LYS A 166 15.92 0.67 -11.97
C LYS A 166 15.55 1.14 -13.38
N PHE A 167 14.72 0.39 -14.08
CA PHE A 167 14.22 0.80 -15.40
C PHE A 167 13.40 2.09 -15.33
N TYR A 168 12.48 2.20 -14.37
CA TYR A 168 11.63 3.36 -14.20
C TYR A 168 12.43 4.60 -13.80
N GLU A 169 13.47 4.45 -12.98
CA GLU A 169 14.41 5.52 -12.68
C GLU A 169 15.11 6.04 -13.94
N ARG A 170 15.58 5.14 -14.83
CA ARG A 170 16.14 5.53 -16.14
C ARG A 170 15.12 6.27 -17.00
N VAL A 171 13.86 5.83 -17.01
CA VAL A 171 12.79 6.55 -17.73
C VAL A 171 12.67 7.97 -17.21
N LEU A 172 12.63 8.18 -15.90
CA LEU A 172 12.50 9.54 -15.33
C LEU A 172 13.74 10.41 -15.59
N ASN A 173 14.93 9.83 -15.48
CA ASN A 173 16.19 10.58 -15.65
C ASN A 173 16.49 10.93 -17.11
N GLU A 174 16.12 10.05 -18.03
CA GLU A 174 16.51 10.17 -19.44
C GLU A 174 15.36 10.66 -20.34
N THR A 175 14.18 10.93 -19.77
CA THR A 175 13.02 11.50 -20.48
C THR A 175 12.46 12.70 -19.72
N LYS A 176 11.46 13.39 -20.29
CA LYS A 176 10.78 14.52 -19.63
C LYS A 176 9.47 14.10 -18.93
N LEU A 177 9.29 12.81 -18.66
CA LEU A 177 8.04 12.27 -18.13
C LEU A 177 7.93 12.47 -16.60
N PRO A 178 6.72 12.70 -16.06
CA PRO A 178 6.53 12.96 -14.64
C PRO A 178 6.46 11.67 -13.83
N ASN A 179 6.94 11.70 -12.58
CA ASN A 179 6.74 10.57 -11.67
C ASN A 179 5.29 10.51 -11.18
N LYS A 180 4.47 9.61 -11.77
CA LYS A 180 3.05 9.46 -11.42
C LYS A 180 2.64 7.99 -11.29
N PRO A 181 1.76 7.64 -10.32
CA PRO A 181 1.31 6.26 -10.11
C PRO A 181 0.68 5.58 -11.35
N PHE A 182 -0.03 6.33 -12.19
CA PHE A 182 -0.64 5.75 -13.38
C PHE A 182 0.39 5.47 -14.49
N LEU A 183 1.44 6.30 -14.62
CA LEU A 183 2.57 6.05 -15.52
C LEU A 183 3.33 4.80 -15.09
N GLN A 184 3.65 4.69 -13.79
CA GLN A 184 4.25 3.49 -13.19
C GLN A 184 3.44 2.24 -13.57
N SER A 185 2.12 2.29 -13.40
CA SER A 185 1.25 1.15 -13.72
C SER A 185 1.17 0.82 -15.21
N VAL A 186 1.20 1.82 -16.10
CA VAL A 186 1.24 1.59 -17.55
C VAL A 186 2.56 0.95 -17.93
N LEU A 187 3.69 1.53 -17.55
CA LEU A 187 5.02 0.99 -17.86
C LEU A 187 5.20 -0.42 -17.31
N TRP A 188 4.75 -0.70 -16.08
CA TRP A 188 4.76 -2.07 -15.53
C TRP A 188 3.97 -3.05 -16.37
N THR A 189 2.83 -2.62 -16.94
CA THR A 189 2.00 -3.47 -17.80
C THR A 189 2.76 -3.87 -19.07
N LEU A 190 3.55 -2.96 -19.67
CA LEU A 190 4.41 -3.31 -20.80
C LEU A 190 5.62 -4.13 -20.34
N TYR A 191 6.27 -3.72 -19.25
CA TYR A 191 7.48 -4.31 -18.69
C TYR A 191 7.33 -5.80 -18.40
N THR A 192 6.16 -6.18 -17.90
CA THR A 192 5.83 -7.56 -17.58
C THR A 192 5.45 -8.39 -18.80
N THR A 193 5.51 -7.88 -20.03
CA THR A 193 5.33 -8.72 -21.22
C THR A 193 6.63 -9.45 -21.57
N SER A 194 6.54 -10.71 -21.99
CA SER A 194 7.72 -11.56 -22.28
C SER A 194 8.67 -11.01 -23.35
N VAL A 195 8.16 -10.17 -24.25
CA VAL A 195 8.92 -9.60 -25.39
C VAL A 195 9.37 -8.16 -25.15
N PHE A 196 9.20 -7.63 -23.93
CA PHE A 196 9.57 -6.27 -23.58
C PHE A 196 11.08 -6.08 -23.51
N ASP A 197 11.57 -5.07 -24.23
CA ASP A 197 12.96 -4.61 -24.20
C ASP A 197 13.04 -3.18 -23.64
N GLU A 198 13.80 -3.02 -22.55
CA GLU A 198 13.95 -1.75 -21.84
C GLU A 198 14.59 -0.66 -22.70
N ASN A 199 15.62 -1.01 -23.47
CA ASN A 199 16.39 -0.04 -24.27
C ASN A 199 15.57 0.46 -25.45
N ARG A 200 14.79 -0.42 -26.07
CA ARG A 200 13.83 -0.11 -27.12
C ARG A 200 12.78 0.86 -26.59
N MET A 201 12.14 0.53 -25.46
CA MET A 201 11.12 1.40 -24.88
C MET A 201 11.68 2.79 -24.57
N LEU A 202 12.84 2.83 -23.91
CA LEU A 202 13.51 4.09 -23.57
C LEU A 202 13.88 4.91 -24.80
N THR A 203 14.40 4.26 -25.85
CA THR A 203 14.72 4.92 -27.13
C THR A 203 13.48 5.51 -27.80
N GLN A 204 12.35 4.80 -27.77
CA GLN A 204 11.10 5.31 -28.35
C GLN A 204 10.52 6.47 -27.54
N LEU A 205 10.53 6.38 -26.21
CA LEU A 205 10.08 7.47 -25.34
C LEU A 205 10.91 8.74 -25.54
N LYS A 206 12.24 8.63 -25.67
CA LYS A 206 13.13 9.77 -25.96
C LYS A 206 12.85 10.46 -27.30
N LYS A 207 12.41 9.68 -28.29
CA LYS A 207 12.08 10.19 -29.63
C LYS A 207 10.66 10.73 -29.72
N SER A 208 9.82 10.43 -28.72
CA SER A 208 8.44 10.89 -28.69
C SER A 208 8.37 12.34 -28.21
N ASP A 209 7.38 13.07 -28.70
CA ASP A 209 7.08 14.44 -28.25
C ASP A 209 6.18 14.46 -27.00
N LEU A 210 6.11 13.35 -26.25
CA LEU A 210 5.26 13.25 -25.06
C LEU A 210 5.73 14.21 -23.97
N THR A 211 4.80 15.04 -23.52
CA THR A 211 5.01 16.01 -22.43
C THR A 211 4.36 15.53 -21.14
N SER A 212 4.73 16.11 -20.01
CA SER A 212 4.04 15.87 -18.73
C SER A 212 2.55 16.17 -18.80
N GLU A 213 2.15 17.19 -19.56
CA GLU A 213 0.75 17.60 -19.74
C GLU A 213 -0.06 16.54 -20.50
N ASP A 214 0.54 15.92 -21.53
CA ASP A 214 -0.08 14.79 -22.23
C ASP A 214 -0.35 13.63 -21.27
N ILE A 215 0.65 13.29 -20.46
CA ILE A 215 0.56 12.19 -19.50
C ILE A 215 -0.56 12.45 -18.49
N GLU A 216 -0.64 13.66 -17.93
CA GLU A 216 -1.67 14.03 -16.96
C GLU A 216 -3.08 14.15 -17.56
N GLY A 217 -3.20 14.56 -18.83
CA GLY A 217 -4.48 14.65 -19.53
C GLY A 217 -5.03 13.32 -20.03
N PHE A 218 -4.22 12.26 -20.06
CA PHE A 218 -4.63 10.98 -20.66
C PHE A 218 -5.35 10.07 -19.65
N ALA A 219 -6.48 9.51 -20.09
CA ALA A 219 -7.03 8.33 -19.44
C ALA A 219 -6.04 7.16 -19.54
N LYS A 220 -5.96 6.31 -18.50
CA LYS A 220 -5.01 5.18 -18.43
C LYS A 220 -4.99 4.30 -19.69
N LYS A 221 -6.18 4.01 -20.27
CA LYS A 221 -6.31 3.23 -21.50
C LYS A 221 -5.62 3.93 -22.69
N LYS A 222 -5.83 5.24 -22.83
CA LYS A 222 -5.22 6.03 -23.91
C LYS A 222 -3.70 6.01 -23.78
N LEU A 223 -3.18 6.24 -22.57
CA LEU A 223 -1.74 6.20 -22.33
C LEU A 223 -1.12 4.83 -22.64
N LEU A 224 -1.75 3.75 -22.20
CA LEU A 224 -1.30 2.39 -22.51
C LEU A 224 -1.28 2.13 -24.02
N LEU A 225 -2.32 2.55 -24.74
CA LEU A 225 -2.37 2.40 -26.20
C LEU A 225 -1.25 3.21 -26.88
N THR A 226 -1.04 4.46 -26.49
CA THR A 226 0.05 5.29 -27.01
C THR A 226 1.42 4.64 -26.77
N PHE A 227 1.65 4.05 -25.61
CA PHE A 227 2.92 3.40 -25.30
C PHE A 227 3.12 2.10 -26.10
N LEU A 228 2.05 1.34 -26.35
CA LEU A 228 2.09 0.17 -27.24
C LEU A 228 2.42 0.56 -28.68
N GLU A 229 1.76 1.61 -29.20
CA GLU A 229 2.00 2.13 -30.54
C GLU A 229 3.44 2.66 -30.70
N LEU A 230 3.95 3.37 -29.69
CA LEU A 230 5.34 3.83 -29.66
C LEU A 230 6.33 2.66 -29.64
N TYR A 231 6.11 1.67 -28.77
CA TYR A 231 7.00 0.52 -28.64
C TYR A 231 7.05 -0.31 -29.94
N ASN A 232 5.87 -0.67 -30.46
CA ASN A 232 5.70 -1.50 -31.67
C ASN A 232 6.03 -0.75 -32.96
N GLY A 233 6.13 0.57 -32.94
CA GLY A 233 6.28 1.39 -34.14
C GLY A 233 7.38 0.92 -35.09
N ARG A 234 7.08 0.91 -36.39
CA ARG A 234 7.93 0.44 -37.51
C ARG A 234 8.11 -1.08 -37.60
N TRP A 235 7.51 -1.86 -36.70
CA TRP A 235 7.41 -3.30 -36.88
C TRP A 235 6.12 -3.69 -37.61
N SER A 236 6.20 -4.77 -38.37
CA SER A 236 5.05 -5.48 -38.91
C SER A 236 4.38 -6.31 -37.82
N ASP A 237 3.10 -6.66 -38.03
CA ASP A 237 2.28 -7.39 -37.06
C ASP A 237 2.82 -8.79 -36.72
N ASP A 238 3.69 -9.35 -37.55
CA ASP A 238 4.35 -10.65 -37.39
C ASP A 238 5.75 -10.56 -36.75
N HIS A 239 6.24 -9.37 -36.40
CA HIS A 239 7.56 -9.21 -35.81
C HIS A 239 7.65 -9.90 -34.43
N PRO A 240 8.70 -10.70 -34.15
CA PRO A 240 8.78 -11.53 -32.94
C PRO A 240 8.85 -10.73 -31.63
N SER A 241 9.35 -9.49 -31.67
CA SER A 241 9.42 -8.61 -30.49
C SER A 241 8.19 -7.71 -30.31
N LEU A 242 7.18 -7.83 -31.17
CA LEU A 242 5.98 -7.00 -31.10
C LEU A 242 5.10 -7.40 -29.90
N ILE A 243 4.68 -6.43 -29.09
CA ILE A 243 3.70 -6.66 -28.03
C ILE A 243 2.32 -6.72 -28.69
N GLN A 244 1.78 -7.93 -28.84
CA GLN A 244 0.44 -8.13 -29.37
C GLN A 244 -0.61 -7.53 -28.42
N TYR A 245 -1.64 -6.88 -28.96
CA TYR A 245 -2.78 -6.38 -28.18
C TYR A 245 -4.04 -6.30 -29.03
N PHE A 246 -5.20 -6.29 -28.37
CA PHE A 246 -6.49 -6.07 -29.02
C PHE A 246 -7.47 -5.35 -28.10
N ILE A 247 -8.49 -4.74 -28.70
CA ILE A 247 -9.63 -4.16 -27.96
C ILE A 247 -10.77 -5.16 -28.05
N ASN A 248 -11.23 -5.65 -26.90
CA ASN A 248 -12.33 -6.61 -26.85
C ASN A 248 -13.69 -5.93 -27.15
N ARG A 249 -14.76 -6.73 -27.30
CA ARG A 249 -16.13 -6.24 -27.58
C ARG A 249 -16.68 -5.25 -26.55
N LYS A 250 -16.16 -5.27 -25.31
CA LYS A 250 -16.53 -4.34 -24.23
C LYS A 250 -15.67 -3.06 -24.23
N GLY A 251 -14.81 -2.89 -25.24
CA GLY A 251 -13.92 -1.75 -25.35
C GLY A 251 -12.70 -1.79 -24.43
N SER A 252 -12.39 -2.92 -23.78
CA SER A 252 -11.19 -3.05 -22.93
C SER A 252 -9.97 -3.45 -23.75
N LEU A 253 -8.85 -2.74 -23.54
CA LEU A 253 -7.55 -3.06 -24.12
C LEU A 253 -6.94 -4.27 -23.40
N THR A 254 -6.54 -5.28 -24.16
CA THR A 254 -6.04 -6.57 -23.65
C THR A 254 -4.73 -6.93 -24.32
N ILE A 255 -3.76 -7.39 -23.53
CA ILE A 255 -2.47 -7.93 -24.00
C ILE A 255 -2.49 -9.44 -23.69
N PRO A 256 -2.42 -10.33 -24.69
CA PRO A 256 -2.57 -11.77 -24.49
C PRO A 256 -1.26 -12.48 -24.09
N SER A 257 -0.12 -11.80 -24.12
CA SER A 257 1.19 -12.43 -23.86
C SER A 257 1.34 -12.89 -22.41
N LEU A 258 2.12 -13.96 -22.23
CA LEU A 258 2.47 -14.46 -20.90
C LEU A 258 3.33 -13.41 -20.17
N PRO A 259 3.11 -13.24 -18.86
CA PRO A 259 3.99 -12.41 -18.05
C PRO A 259 5.45 -12.86 -18.21
N LYS A 260 6.38 -11.90 -18.27
CA LYS A 260 7.81 -12.14 -18.17
C LYS A 260 8.05 -13.00 -16.93
N GLN A 261 8.49 -14.24 -17.15
CA GLN A 261 8.76 -15.15 -16.06
C GLN A 261 9.94 -14.60 -15.27
N ASP A 262 9.87 -14.70 -13.94
CA ASP A 262 11.08 -14.63 -13.14
C ASP A 262 11.94 -15.81 -13.61
N GLU A 263 13.07 -15.52 -14.25
CA GLU A 263 14.11 -16.53 -14.42
C GLU A 263 14.61 -16.84 -13.00
N ASP A 264 13.94 -17.81 -12.35
CA ASP A 264 14.27 -18.32 -11.03
C ASP A 264 15.32 -19.43 -11.17
N ASN A 265 16.58 -19.06 -10.93
CA ASN A 265 17.32 -19.44 -9.72
C ASN A 265 18.60 -18.61 -9.63
#